data_AF-A0A7K3KRM3-F1
#
_entry.id   AF-A0A7K3KRM3-F1
#
_cell.length_a   1.000
_cell.length_b   1.000
_cell.length_c   1.000
_cell.angle_alpha   90.00
_cell.angle_beta   90.00
_cell.angle_gamma   90.00
#
_symmetry.space_group_name_H-M   'P 1'
#
loop_
_entity.id
_entity.type
_entity.pdbx_description
1 polymer ?
#
loop_
_entity_poly.entity_id
_entity_poly.type
_entity_poly.pdbx_seq_one_letter_code
_entity_poly.pdbx_strand_id
1 'polypeptide(L)'
;MSKEKARYFTFLLYPESIPSGWLDKLELIGVPIAVSPLHDKDLSDVEGQKYKKAHYHVIYVSKNPVTAESVRLKIKRSLGDKSVAMVQIVSTSMENMYLYLTHESKDAIAKNKHKYSKADIRLLNNFDIDRY
;
A
#
# COMPACT_ATOMS: atom_id res chain seq x y z
N MET A 1 12.36 24.15 6.78
CA MET A 1 11.46 23.26 7.54
C MET A 1 11.96 21.83 7.43
N SER A 2 12.05 21.08 8.54
CA SER A 2 12.45 19.67 8.51
C SER A 2 11.35 18.82 7.86
N LYS A 3 11.72 17.90 6.97
CA LYS A 3 10.76 16.94 6.39
C LYS A 3 10.23 16.03 7.49
N GLU A 4 8.92 15.83 7.52
CA GLU A 4 8.22 14.96 8.48
C GLU A 4 8.78 13.53 8.44
N LYS A 5 8.91 12.91 9.62
CA LYS A 5 9.37 11.52 9.77
C LYS A 5 8.32 10.69 10.47
N ALA A 6 8.11 9.47 9.99
CA ALA A 6 7.16 8.53 10.56
C ALA A 6 7.67 7.09 10.44
N ARG A 7 6.94 6.14 11.03
CA ARG A 7 7.20 4.70 10.91
C ARG A 7 6.24 3.99 9.97
N TYR A 8 5.05 4.54 9.77
CA TYR A 8 3.96 3.88 9.07
C TYR A 8 3.68 4.61 7.76
N PHE A 9 3.77 3.87 6.66
CA PHE A 9 3.62 4.41 5.32
C PHE A 9 2.64 3.59 4.51
N THR A 10 2.02 4.25 3.54
CA THR A 10 1.19 3.60 2.53
C THR A 10 1.53 4.13 1.14
N PHE A 11 1.38 3.29 0.13
CA PHE A 11 1.58 3.67 -1.28
C PHE A 11 0.85 2.70 -2.22
N LEU A 12 0.79 3.09 -3.50
CA LEU A 12 0.25 2.28 -4.58
C LEU A 12 1.36 1.63 -5.40
N LEU A 13 1.15 0.37 -5.79
CA LEU A 13 1.91 -0.29 -6.84
C LEU A 13 0.97 -0.66 -7.99
N TYR A 14 1.40 -0.37 -9.23
CA TYR A 14 0.66 -0.75 -10.43
C TYR A 14 1.30 -2.01 -11.04
N PRO A 15 0.54 -3.08 -11.34
CA PRO A 15 1.07 -4.30 -11.94
C PRO A 15 1.89 -4.04 -13.23
N GLU A 16 1.47 -3.05 -14.03
CA GLU A 16 2.16 -2.64 -15.27
C GLU A 16 3.52 -1.97 -15.05
N SER A 17 3.83 -1.55 -13.82
CA SER A 17 5.03 -0.76 -13.48
C SER A 17 5.98 -1.45 -12.50
N ILE A 18 5.69 -2.70 -12.12
CA ILE A 18 6.50 -3.50 -11.19
C ILE A 18 7.00 -4.77 -11.88
N PRO A 19 8.20 -5.28 -11.54
CA PRO A 19 8.78 -6.45 -12.18
C PRO A 19 8.05 -7.75 -11.78
N SER A 20 8.29 -8.84 -12.50
CA SER A 20 7.98 -10.18 -11.99
C SER A 20 8.74 -10.46 -10.68
N GLY A 21 8.16 -11.27 -9.80
CA GLY A 21 8.74 -11.56 -8.48
C GLY A 21 8.80 -10.33 -7.55
N TRP A 22 7.96 -9.31 -7.77
CA TRP A 22 7.94 -8.10 -6.95
C TRP A 22 7.62 -8.38 -5.47
N LEU A 23 6.82 -9.40 -5.16
CA LEU A 23 6.53 -9.81 -3.78
C LEU A 23 7.80 -10.25 -3.05
N ASP A 24 8.59 -11.14 -3.65
CA ASP A 24 9.88 -11.59 -3.08
C ASP A 24 10.84 -10.42 -2.91
N LYS A 25 10.87 -9.49 -3.88
CA LYS A 25 11.68 -8.27 -3.80
C LYS A 25 11.24 -7.31 -2.68
N LEU A 26 9.95 -7.25 -2.38
CA LEU A 26 9.43 -6.51 -1.21
C LEU A 26 9.80 -7.23 0.08
N GLU A 27 9.70 -8.56 0.11
CA GLU A 27 10.07 -9.36 1.27
C GLU A 27 11.56 -9.20 1.63
N LEU A 28 12.45 -9.20 0.63
CA LEU A 28 13.89 -8.96 0.79
C LEU A 28 14.24 -7.60 1.40
N ILE A 29 13.32 -6.64 1.44
CA ILE A 29 13.54 -5.36 2.16
C ILE A 29 13.69 -5.60 3.68
N GLY A 30 13.15 -6.71 4.20
CA GLY A 30 13.34 -7.14 5.58
C GLY A 30 12.61 -6.26 6.60
N VAL A 31 11.43 -5.74 6.20
CA VAL A 31 10.53 -4.96 7.06
C VAL A 31 9.10 -5.49 6.92
N PRO A 32 8.25 -5.38 7.96
CA PRO A 32 6.86 -5.80 7.89
C PRO A 32 6.10 -5.01 6.81
N ILE A 33 5.40 -5.74 5.95
CA ILE A 33 4.61 -5.19 4.84
C ILE A 33 3.29 -5.97 4.75
N ALA A 34 2.18 -5.25 4.56
CA ALA A 34 0.92 -5.86 4.14
C ALA A 34 0.55 -5.32 2.76
N VAL A 35 0.16 -6.21 1.85
CA VAL A 35 -0.29 -5.86 0.51
C VAL A 35 -1.75 -6.24 0.37
N SER A 36 -2.57 -5.33 -0.15
CA SER A 36 -3.98 -5.61 -0.45
C SER A 36 -4.14 -6.74 -1.46
N PRO A 37 -5.37 -7.25 -1.63
CA PRO A 37 -5.76 -7.90 -2.88
C PRO A 37 -5.49 -6.97 -4.09
N LEU A 38 -5.59 -7.50 -5.31
CA LEU A 38 -5.56 -6.64 -6.49
C LEU A 38 -6.84 -5.78 -6.52
N HIS A 39 -6.69 -4.46 -6.49
CA HIS A 39 -7.81 -3.53 -6.64
C HIS A 39 -8.06 -3.25 -8.12
N ASP A 40 -8.99 -4.00 -8.71
CA ASP A 40 -9.38 -3.93 -10.13
C ASP A 40 -10.86 -3.51 -10.35
N LYS A 41 -11.60 -3.26 -9.26
CA LYS A 41 -13.03 -2.93 -9.27
C LYS A 41 -13.35 -1.59 -8.62
N ASP A 42 -12.33 -0.78 -8.37
CA ASP A 42 -12.49 0.57 -7.85
C ASP A 42 -13.18 1.45 -8.90
N LEU A 43 -14.34 2.02 -8.57
CA LEU A 43 -15.07 2.89 -9.49
C LEU A 43 -14.22 4.12 -9.85
N SER A 44 -14.20 4.42 -11.14
CA SER A 44 -13.52 5.60 -11.67
C SER A 44 -14.48 6.78 -11.77
N ASP A 45 -13.93 7.98 -11.59
CA ASP A 45 -14.65 9.25 -11.78
C ASP A 45 -14.44 9.82 -13.20
N VAL A 46 -13.73 9.08 -14.06
CA VAL A 46 -13.40 9.48 -15.45
C VAL A 46 -14.48 8.97 -16.40
N GLU A 47 -15.06 9.87 -17.20
CA GLU A 47 -16.08 9.54 -18.19
C GLU A 47 -15.60 8.47 -19.18
N GLY A 48 -16.44 7.46 -19.45
CA GLY A 48 -16.11 6.33 -20.32
C GLY A 48 -15.21 5.26 -19.69
N GLN A 49 -14.72 5.45 -18.48
CA GLN A 49 -13.93 4.46 -17.75
C GLN A 49 -14.71 3.96 -16.53
N LYS A 50 -15.10 2.67 -16.50
CA LYS A 50 -15.85 2.11 -15.37
C LYS A 50 -14.99 1.95 -14.11
N TYR A 51 -13.78 1.42 -14.27
CA TYR A 51 -12.89 1.09 -13.15
C TYR A 51 -11.55 1.83 -13.26
N LYS A 52 -11.00 2.24 -12.12
CA LYS A 52 -9.63 2.77 -12.02
C LYS A 52 -8.63 1.74 -12.51
N LYS A 53 -7.43 2.21 -12.86
CA LYS A 53 -6.32 1.31 -13.20
C LYS A 53 -6.06 0.34 -12.06
N ALA A 54 -5.82 -0.93 -12.39
CA ALA A 54 -5.57 -1.97 -11.40
C ALA A 54 -4.33 -1.62 -10.57
N HIS A 55 -4.43 -1.74 -9.25
CA HIS A 55 -3.35 -1.38 -8.33
C HIS A 55 -3.38 -2.21 -7.05
N TYR A 56 -2.27 -2.20 -6.33
CA TYR A 56 -2.18 -2.71 -4.97
C TYR A 56 -1.98 -1.55 -4.01
N HIS A 57 -2.72 -1.55 -2.90
CA HIS A 57 -2.36 -0.78 -1.72
C HIS A 57 -1.32 -1.54 -0.90
N VAL A 58 -0.29 -0.85 -0.44
CA VAL A 58 0.78 -1.42 0.37
C VAL A 58 0.92 -0.65 1.67
N ILE A 59 0.88 -1.33 2.81
CA ILE A 59 1.29 -0.81 4.11
C ILE A 59 2.74 -1.21 4.34
N TYR A 60 3.58 -0.26 4.73
CA TYR A 60 5.00 -0.45 4.97
C TYR A 60 5.37 0.09 6.35
N VAL A 61 5.99 -0.75 7.18
CA VAL A 61 6.39 -0.41 8.55
C VAL A 61 7.91 -0.27 8.64
N SER A 62 8.42 0.96 8.69
CA SER A 62 9.86 1.18 8.85
C SER A 62 10.33 0.86 10.28
N LYS A 63 11.55 0.33 10.37
CA LYS A 63 12.19 0.03 11.67
C LYS A 63 12.36 1.29 12.53
N ASN A 64 12.78 2.40 11.90
CA ASN A 64 12.99 3.70 12.55
C ASN A 64 12.19 4.81 11.84
N PRO A 65 11.90 5.95 12.50
CA PRO A 65 11.29 7.10 11.85
C PRO A 65 12.12 7.61 10.67
N VAL A 66 11.55 7.61 9.48
CA VAL A 66 12.18 8.07 8.23
C VAL A 66 11.25 8.98 7.46
N THR A 67 11.73 9.64 6.40
CA THR A 67 10.88 10.45 5.52
C THR A 67 10.19 9.56 4.48
N ALA A 68 9.03 10.00 3.99
CA ALA A 68 8.33 9.30 2.89
C ALA A 68 9.20 9.14 1.64
N GLU A 69 10.04 10.13 1.32
CA GLU A 69 10.97 10.05 0.19
C GLU A 69 12.02 8.95 0.38
N SER A 70 12.48 8.70 1.61
CA SER A 70 13.42 7.60 1.89
C SER A 70 12.80 6.24 1.60
N VAL A 71 11.53 6.05 1.96
CA VAL A 71 10.76 4.84 1.63
C VAL A 71 10.58 4.74 0.12
N ARG A 72 10.17 5.84 -0.54
CA ARG A 72 9.98 5.89 -2.01
C ARG A 72 11.24 5.46 -2.77
N LEU A 73 12.40 6.03 -2.42
CA LEU A 73 13.68 5.67 -3.04
C LEU A 73 14.06 4.22 -2.78
N LYS A 74 13.77 3.68 -1.59
CA LYS A 74 14.02 2.28 -1.27
C LYS A 74 13.16 1.34 -2.11
N ILE A 75 11.87 1.63 -2.27
CA ILE A 75 10.98 0.85 -3.13
C ILE A 75 11.42 0.92 -4.59
N LYS A 76 11.78 2.11 -5.10
CA LYS A 76 12.32 2.25 -6.47
C LYS A 76 13.60 1.46 -6.71
N ARG A 77 14.52 1.41 -5.73
CA ARG A 77 15.73 0.58 -5.84
C ARG A 77 15.41 -0.92 -5.92
N SER A 78 14.35 -1.36 -5.26
CA SER A 78 13.93 -2.77 -5.26
C SER A 78 13.12 -3.14 -6.51
N LEU A 79 12.16 -2.29 -6.90
CA LEU A 79 11.14 -2.57 -7.90
C LEU A 79 11.28 -1.76 -9.20
N GLY A 80 12.27 -0.90 -9.33
CA GLY A 80 12.50 -0.03 -10.50
C GLY A 80 11.88 1.37 -10.38
N ASP A 81 12.37 2.30 -11.19
CA ASP A 81 12.09 3.74 -11.03
C ASP A 81 10.62 4.15 -11.23
N LYS A 82 9.85 3.34 -11.94
CA LYS A 82 8.42 3.57 -12.24
C LYS A 82 7.48 2.89 -11.23
N SER A 83 8.01 2.09 -10.30
CA SER A 83 7.21 1.24 -9.40
C SER A 83 6.27 2.01 -8.46
N VAL A 84 6.74 3.15 -7.93
CA VAL A 84 5.99 3.96 -6.96
C VAL A 84 6.06 5.43 -7.32
N ALA A 85 4.87 6.04 -7.47
CA ALA A 85 4.74 7.46 -7.74
C ALA A 85 4.88 8.28 -6.46
N MET A 86 4.10 7.94 -5.42
CA MET A 86 3.98 8.68 -4.18
C MET A 86 3.93 7.72 -2.98
N VAL A 87 4.59 8.11 -1.89
CA VAL A 87 4.49 7.45 -0.58
C VAL A 87 3.90 8.45 0.39
N GLN A 88 2.94 8.00 1.19
CA GLN A 88 2.24 8.80 2.19
C GLN A 88 2.50 8.24 3.59
N ILE A 89 2.53 9.12 4.58
CA ILE A 89 2.48 8.72 5.99
C ILE A 89 1.05 8.28 6.30
N VAL A 90 0.88 7.19 7.04
CA VAL A 90 -0.43 6.77 7.54
C VAL A 90 -0.90 7.80 8.57
N SER A 91 -1.95 8.54 8.24
CA SER A 91 -2.41 9.71 9.03
C SER A 91 -3.56 9.43 10.00
N THR A 92 -4.27 8.31 9.85
CA THR A 92 -5.43 7.95 10.70
C THR A 92 -5.03 6.96 11.78
N SER A 93 -5.01 5.67 11.44
CA SER A 93 -4.47 4.60 12.28
C SER A 93 -4.03 3.42 11.40
N MET A 94 -3.19 2.55 11.94
CA MET A 94 -2.78 1.32 11.26
C MET A 94 -3.96 0.40 11.02
N GLU A 95 -4.85 0.22 12.01
CA GLU A 95 -6.09 -0.55 11.87
C GLU A 95 -6.97 -0.02 10.73
N ASN A 96 -7.19 1.30 10.67
CA ASN A 96 -8.03 1.89 9.63
C ASN A 96 -7.41 1.72 8.23
N MET A 97 -6.09 1.87 8.10
CA MET A 97 -5.39 1.62 6.83
C MET A 97 -5.43 0.14 6.44
N TYR A 98 -5.30 -0.77 7.42
CA TYR A 98 -5.35 -2.21 7.17
C TYR A 98 -6.74 -2.64 6.70
N LEU A 99 -7.81 -2.19 7.36
CA LEU A 99 -9.19 -2.41 6.92
C LEU A 99 -9.46 -1.79 5.54
N TYR A 100 -8.81 -0.67 5.21
CA TYR A 100 -8.94 -0.04 3.90
C TYR A 100 -8.33 -0.89 2.77
N LEU A 101 -7.39 -1.81 3.06
CA LEU A 101 -6.86 -2.75 2.06
C LEU A 101 -7.95 -3.62 1.41
N THR A 102 -9.08 -3.84 2.09
CA THR A 102 -10.23 -4.58 1.55
C THR A 102 -11.50 -3.75 1.48
N HIS A 103 -11.40 -2.43 1.64
CA HIS A 103 -12.52 -1.48 1.75
C HIS A 103 -13.51 -1.78 2.86
N GLU A 104 -13.01 -2.29 3.98
CA GLU A 104 -13.80 -2.55 5.19
C GLU A 104 -13.58 -1.49 6.28
N SER A 105 -12.86 -0.41 5.98
CA SER A 105 -12.75 0.72 6.90
C SER A 105 -14.06 1.53 6.94
N LYS A 106 -14.28 2.28 8.02
CA LYS A 106 -15.52 3.06 8.22
C LYS A 106 -15.80 4.00 7.03
N ASP A 107 -14.78 4.69 6.54
CA ASP A 107 -14.90 5.60 5.40
C ASP A 107 -15.19 4.86 4.08
N ALA A 108 -14.52 3.72 3.83
CA ALA A 108 -14.74 2.95 2.61
C ALA A 108 -16.16 2.35 2.55
N ILE A 109 -16.68 1.89 3.70
CA ILE A 109 -18.06 1.43 3.83
C ILE A 109 -19.04 2.58 3.62
N ALA A 110 -18.80 3.74 4.26
CA ALA A 110 -19.67 4.92 4.09
C ALA A 110 -19.74 5.40 2.62
N LYS A 111 -18.65 5.21 1.87
CA LYS A 111 -18.55 5.52 0.43
C LYS A 111 -19.00 4.37 -0.48
N ASN A 112 -19.51 3.27 0.08
CA ASN A 112 -19.97 2.08 -0.63
C ASN A 112 -18.92 1.55 -1.64
N LYS A 113 -17.64 1.53 -1.24
CA LYS A 113 -16.55 1.01 -2.09
C LYS A 113 -16.67 -0.51 -2.25
N HIS A 114 -16.16 -1.03 -3.36
CA HIS A 114 -16.14 -2.48 -3.59
C HIS A 114 -15.31 -3.20 -2.52
N LYS A 115 -15.91 -4.15 -1.81
CA LYS A 115 -15.24 -4.98 -0.80
C LYS A 115 -14.44 -6.10 -1.46
N TYR A 116 -13.18 -6.24 -1.08
CA TYR A 116 -12.30 -7.32 -1.53
C TYR A 116 -12.15 -8.42 -0.46
N SER A 117 -11.62 -9.58 -0.84
CA SER A 117 -11.43 -10.72 0.07
C SER A 117 -10.21 -10.52 0.98
N LYS A 118 -10.38 -10.72 2.29
CA LYS A 118 -9.26 -10.72 3.25
C LYS A 118 -8.24 -11.84 3.00
N ALA A 119 -8.68 -12.96 2.42
CA ALA A 119 -7.82 -14.11 2.15
C ALA A 119 -6.74 -13.79 1.09
N ASP A 120 -6.94 -12.74 0.29
CA ASP A 120 -6.00 -12.32 -0.75
C ASP A 120 -4.98 -11.29 -0.24
N ILE A 121 -5.08 -10.83 1.02
CA ILE A 121 -4.07 -10.00 1.65
C ILE A 121 -2.77 -10.80 1.75
N ARG A 122 -1.66 -10.19 1.30
CA ARG A 122 -0.31 -10.79 1.43
C ARG A 122 0.41 -10.12 2.59
N LEU A 123 0.79 -10.91 3.59
CA LEU A 123 1.55 -10.47 4.76
C LEU A 123 3.00 -10.93 4.62
N LEU A 124 3.93 -9.98 4.64
CA LEU A 124 5.36 -10.23 4.47
C LEU A 124 6.10 -9.92 5.77
N ASN A 125 7.22 -10.62 6.01
CA ASN A 125 8.12 -10.36 7.13
C ASN A 125 7.42 -10.31 8.50
N ASN A 126 6.49 -11.24 8.76
CA ASN A 126 5.71 -11.32 9.99
C ASN A 126 4.94 -10.03 10.32
N PHE A 127 4.43 -9.34 9.29
CA PHE A 127 3.43 -8.30 9.52
C PHE A 127 2.23 -8.90 10.25
N ASP A 128 1.83 -8.22 11.32
CA ASP A 128 0.72 -8.60 12.17
C ASP A 128 0.09 -7.29 12.66
N ILE A 129 -1.20 -7.09 12.34
CA ILE A 129 -1.88 -5.83 12.60
C ILE A 129 -2.00 -5.55 14.10
N ASP A 130 -2.07 -6.59 14.94
CA ASP A 130 -2.22 -6.47 16.38
C ASP A 130 -0.97 -5.90 17.07
N ARG A 131 0.14 -5.77 16.34
CA ARG A 131 1.41 -5.20 16.82
C ARG A 131 1.53 -3.68 16.64
N TYR A 132 0.56 -3.02 16.01
CA TYR A 132 0.67 -1.62 15.57
C TYR A 132 -0.51 -0.75 15.99
#